data_AF-G2SNC2-F1
#
_entry.id   AF-G2SNC2-F1
#
_cell.length_a   1.000
_cell.length_b   1.000
_cell.length_c   1.000
_cell.angle_alpha   90.00
_cell.angle_beta   90.00
_cell.angle_gamma   90.00
#
_symmetry.space_group_name_H-M   'P 1'
#
loop_
_entity.id
_entity.type
_entity.pdbx_description
1 polymer ?
#
loop_
_entity_poly.entity_id
_entity_poly.type
_entity_poly.pdbx_seq_one_letter_code
_entity_poly.pdbx_strand_id
1 'polypeptide(L)' 'MHTLCTYLLDAQRDLQKTSELLFVHRNTVRYRLKRISEILGCNLLSYDECFACYLACIAYRLIN' A
#
# COMPACT_ATOMS: atom_id res chain seq x y z
N MET A 1 -1.80 8.04 2.45
CA MET A 1 -0.45 7.43 2.42
C MET A 1 -0.28 6.25 3.38
N HIS A 2 -0.66 6.37 4.66
CA HIS A 2 -0.37 5.35 5.68
C HIS A 2 -0.64 3.89 5.27
N THR A 3 -1.84 3.55 4.79
CA THR A 3 -2.15 2.17 4.35
C THR A 3 -1.28 1.66 3.20
N LEU A 4 -0.96 2.52 2.22
CA LEU A 4 -0.10 2.13 1.09
C LEU A 4 1.35 1.90 1.55
N CYS A 5 1.88 2.79 2.38
CA CYS A 5 3.23 2.64 2.93
C CYS A 5 3.35 1.39 3.81
N THR A 6 2.34 1.08 4.63
CA THR A 6 2.36 -0.15 5.44
C THR A 6 2.27 -1.39 4.57
N TYR A 7 1.39 -1.38 3.57
CA TYR A 7 1.24 -2.48 2.62
C TYR A 7 2.55 -2.75 1.86
N LEU A 8 3.14 -1.73 1.25
CA LEU A 8 4.31 -1.87 0.38
C LEU A 8 5.61 -2.08 1.15
N LEU A 9 5.82 -1.37 2.26
CA LEU A 9 7.12 -1.32 2.93
C LEU A 9 7.21 -2.23 4.17
N ASP A 10 6.15 -2.34 4.97
CA ASP A 10 6.21 -3.05 6.27
C ASP A 10 5.66 -4.48 6.18
N ALA A 11 4.61 -4.64 5.37
CA ALA A 11 3.88 -5.89 5.24
C ALA A 11 4.32 -6.74 4.04
N GLN A 12 5.31 -6.30 3.25
CA GLN A 12 5.77 -7.01 2.05
C GLN A 12 4.62 -7.36 1.08
N ARG A 13 3.65 -6.44 0.96
CA ARG A 13 2.44 -6.57 0.14
C ARG A 13 1.47 -7.68 0.60
N ASP A 14 1.57 -8.11 1.85
CA ASP A 14 0.63 -9.05 2.44
C ASP A 14 -0.58 -8.32 3.06
N LEU A 15 -1.79 -8.67 2.60
CA LEU A 15 -3.03 -8.05 3.06
C LEU A 15 -3.36 -8.35 4.53
N GLN A 16 -3.05 -9.56 4.99
CA GLN A 16 -3.32 -10.01 6.34
C GLN A 16 -2.40 -9.29 7.33
N LYS A 17 -1.09 -9.32 7.07
CA LYS A 17 -0.07 -8.62 7.85
C LYS A 17 -0.32 -7.12 7.87
N THR A 18 -0.73 -6.52 6.75
CA THR A 18 -1.11 -5.10 6.71
C THR A 18 -2.30 -4.82 7.62
N SER A 19 -3.29 -5.71 7.66
CA SER A 19 -4.48 -5.56 8.49
C SER A 19 -4.16 -5.62 9.98
N GLU A 20 -3.24 -6.51 10.36
CA GLU A 20 -2.71 -6.64 11.72
C GLU A 20 -1.93 -5.38 12.13
N LEU A 21 -1.00 -4.91 11.29
CA LEU A 21 -0.19 -3.70 11.55
C LEU A 21 -1.04 -2.42 11.66
N LEU A 22 -2.17 -2.36 10.97
CA LEU A 22 -3.06 -1.20 10.97
C LEU A 22 -4.24 -1.33 11.95
N PHE A 23 -4.37 -2.45 12.66
CA PHE A 23 -5.49 -2.74 13.56
C PHE A 23 -6.86 -2.58 12.88
N VAL A 24 -6.97 -3.03 11.63
CA VAL A 24 -8.23 -3.00 10.86
C VAL A 24 -8.51 -4.36 10.25
N HIS A 25 -9.76 -4.59 9.82
CA HIS A 25 -10.09 -5.80 9.09
C HIS A 25 -9.42 -5.86 7.70
N ARG A 26 -9.03 -7.05 7.25
CA ARG A 26 -8.42 -7.28 5.92
C ARG A 26 -9.22 -6.69 4.76
N ASN A 27 -10.54 -6.74 4.82
CA ASN A 27 -11.41 -6.14 3.80
C ASN A 27 -11.27 -4.61 3.72
N THR A 28 -11.04 -3.95 4.86
CA THR A 28 -10.80 -2.51 4.90
C THR A 28 -9.49 -2.16 4.21
N VAL A 29 -8.43 -2.95 4.42
CA VAL A 29 -7.16 -2.80 3.67
C VAL A 29 -7.39 -2.97 2.18
N ARG A 30 -8.06 -4.06 1.77
CA ARG A 30 -8.38 -4.33 0.36
C ARG A 30 -9.17 -3.19 -0.29
N TYR A 31 -10.18 -2.67 0.41
CA TYR A 31 -10.97 -1.53 -0.06
C TYR A 31 -10.11 -0.27 -0.24
N ARG A 32 -9.27 0.06 0.75
CA ARG A 32 -8.37 1.22 0.68
C ARG A 32 -7.37 1.09 -0.47
N LEU A 33 -6.75 -0.08 -0.64
CA LEU A 33 -5.82 -0.32 -1.75
C LEU A 33 -6.50 -0.25 -3.11
N LYS A 34 -7.73 -0.78 -3.24
CA LYS A 34 -8.53 -0.61 -4.46
C LYS A 34 -8.78 0.86 -4.76
N ARG A 35 -9.20 1.66 -3.77
CA ARG A 35 -9.43 3.09 -3.97
C ARG A 35 -8.16 3.85 -4.34
N ILE A 36 -7.02 3.49 -3.75
CA ILE A 36 -5.73 4.09 -4.08
C ILE A 36 -5.32 3.74 -5.52
N SER A 37 -5.49 2.47 -5.92
CA SER A 37 -5.26 2.01 -7.29
C SER A 37 -6.11 2.77 -8.32
N GLU A 38 -7.40 2.98 -8.02
CA GLU A 38 -8.32 3.77 -8.86
C GLU A 38 -7.87 5.23 -9.01
N ILE A 39 -7.42 5.86 -7.91
CA ILE A 39 -6.99 7.27 -7.93
C ILE A 39 -5.66 7.44 -8.68
N LEU A 40 -4.73 6.50 -8.51
CA LEU A 40 -3.41 6.56 -9.14
C LEU A 40 -3.39 6.03 -10.57
N GLY A 41 -4.45 5.33 -11.00
CA GLY A 41 -4.52 4.69 -12.32
C GLY A 41 -3.48 3.59 -12.50
N CYS A 42 -3.03 2.94 -11.42
CA CYS A 42 -1.99 1.92 -11.44
C CYS A 42 -2.44 0.62 -10.74
N ASN A 43 -1.98 -0.53 -11.22
CA ASN A 43 -2.24 -1.80 -10.57
C ASN A 43 -1.23 -2.07 -9.43
N LEU A 44 -1.66 -1.88 -8.18
CA LEU A 44 -0.82 -2.13 -6.99
C LEU A 44 -0.48 -3.61 -6.75
N LEU A 45 -1.15 -4.54 -7.45
CA LEU A 45 -0.84 -5.97 -7.36
C LEU A 45 0.23 -6.40 -8.37
N SER A 46 0.43 -5.63 -9.44
CA SER A 46 1.50 -5.83 -10.42
C SER A 46 2.82 -5.32 -9.85
N TYR A 47 3.86 -6.15 -9.85
CA TYR A 47 5.20 -5.73 -9.38
C TYR A 47 5.74 -4.58 -10.23
N ASP A 48 5.59 -4.67 -11.56
CA ASP A 48 6.15 -3.69 -12.50
C ASP A 48 5.44 -2.33 -12.37
N GLU A 49 4.11 -2.33 -12.24
CA GLU A 49 3.34 -1.10 -12.10
C GLU A 49 3.43 -0.49 -10.70
N CYS A 50 3.62 -1.31 -9.66
CA CYS A 50 3.67 -0.84 -8.28
C CYS A 50 5.06 -0.30 -7.88
N PHE A 51 6.11 -0.53 -8.67
CA PHE A 51 7.46 -0.08 -8.34
C PHE A 51 7.55 1.44 -8.14
N ALA A 52 6.88 2.23 -8.99
CA ALA A 52 6.82 3.67 -8.82
C ALA A 52 6.14 4.08 -7.49
N CYS A 53 5.07 3.39 -7.10
CA CYS A 53 4.40 3.60 -5.82
C CYS A 53 5.29 3.22 -4.64
N TYR A 54 6.07 2.15 -4.76
CA TYR A 54 7.03 1.72 -3.75
C TYR A 54 8.10 2.79 -3.51
N LEU A 55 8.72 3.30 -4.58
CA LEU A 55 9.70 4.39 -4.50
C LEU A 55 9.09 5.67 -3.91
N ALA A 56 7.87 6.04 -4.33
CA ALA A 56 7.17 7.19 -3.78
C ALA A 56 6.89 7.04 -2.28
N CYS A 57 6.53 5.83 -1.82
CA CYS A 57 6.35 5.54 -0.39
C CYS A 57 7.65 5.66 0.40
N ILE A 58 8.80 5.25 -0.16
CA ILE A 58 10.11 5.45 0.46
C ILE A 58 10.42 6.94 0.57
N ALA A 59 10.33 7.67 -0.54
CA ALA A 59 10.60 9.10 -0.57
C ALA A 59 9.71 9.86 0.43
N TYR A 60 8.42 9.50 0.51
CA TYR A 60 7.49 10.07 1.48
C TYR A 60 7.94 9.87 2.93
N ARG A 61 8.43 8.67 3.31
CA ARG A 61 8.93 8.38 4.68
C ARG A 61 10.27 9.03 5.01
N LEU A 62 11.05 9.43 4.01
CA LEU A 62 12.32 10.10 4.23
C LEU A 62 12.15 11.61 4.46
N ILE A 63 11.08 12.18 3.91
CA ILE A 63 10.83 13.63 3.91
C ILE A 63 9.83 14.04 5.01
N ASN A 64 9.02 13.10 5.52
CA ASN A 64 8.02 13.32 6.57
C ASN A 64 8.26 12.39 7.75
#